data_AF-A0A7C6HXU1-F1
#
_entry.id   AF-A0A7C6HXU1-F1
#
_cell.length_a   1.000
_cell.length_b   1.000
_cell.length_c   1.000
_cell.angle_alpha   90.00
_cell.angle_beta   90.00
_cell.angle_gamma   90.00
#
_symmetry.space_group_name_H-M   'P 1'
#
loop_
_entity.id
_entity.type
_entity.pdbx_description
1 polymer ?
#
loop_
_entity_poly.entity_id
_entity_poly.type
_entity_poly.pdbx_seq_one_letter_code
_entity_poly.pdbx_strand_id
1 'polypeptide(L)'
;MVWTPDLVHESIHDALIVIDEAYRDYNSRSFKNFSSDEHTFFATNGHNNLDIVLIAQNPARVDVVIREMTNIYFFVRKLSLPFVSRPLAFRVLGFLDEVSMASRDPKMAYTSELVLFRKYVAQAYDTHYFRKDSQEYIGTTWKERIESNLN
;
A
#
# COMPACT_ATOMS: atom_id res chain seq x y z
N MET A 1 1.12 14.12 -3.94
CA MET A 1 0.45 14.57 -2.70
C MET A 1 0.68 13.50 -1.65
N VAL A 2 0.98 13.86 -0.41
CA VAL A 2 1.09 12.88 0.70
C VAL A 2 -0.32 12.69 1.28
N TRP A 3 -0.73 11.45 1.48
CA TRP A 3 -2.04 11.16 2.09
C TRP A 3 -2.11 11.72 3.51
N THR A 4 -3.19 12.44 3.82
CA THR A 4 -3.58 12.82 5.19
C THR A 4 -5.03 12.39 5.41
N PRO A 5 -5.41 11.93 6.61
CA PRO A 5 -6.78 11.48 6.89
C PRO A 5 -7.86 12.51 6.54
N ASP A 6 -7.54 13.80 6.65
CA ASP A 6 -8.46 14.90 6.29
C ASP A 6 -8.90 14.89 4.82
N LEU A 7 -8.09 14.31 3.91
CA LEU A 7 -8.42 14.20 2.48
C LEU A 7 -9.58 13.25 2.20
N VAL A 8 -10.01 12.46 3.19
CA VAL A 8 -11.20 11.61 3.08
C VAL A 8 -12.47 12.43 2.88
N HIS A 9 -12.49 13.69 3.33
CA HIS A 9 -13.63 14.60 3.16
C HIS A 9 -13.64 15.32 1.80
N GLU A 10 -12.61 15.15 0.98
CA GLU A 10 -12.50 15.78 -0.34
C GLU A 10 -13.14 14.91 -1.44
N SER A 11 -13.63 15.57 -2.50
CA SER A 11 -14.21 14.89 -3.67
C SER A 11 -13.11 14.34 -4.58
N ILE A 12 -12.48 13.25 -4.17
CA ILE A 12 -11.43 12.57 -4.95
C ILE A 12 -12.08 11.63 -5.97
N HIS A 13 -11.62 11.71 -7.23
CA HIS A 13 -12.08 10.87 -8.34
C HIS A 13 -10.89 10.39 -9.17
N ASP A 14 -11.05 9.24 -9.84
CA ASP A 14 -10.10 8.68 -10.82
C ASP A 14 -8.65 8.59 -10.30
N ALA A 15 -8.48 8.09 -9.07
CA ALA A 15 -7.20 8.10 -8.37
C ALA A 15 -6.84 6.74 -7.78
N LEU A 16 -5.53 6.46 -7.76
CA LEU A 16 -4.92 5.39 -6.98
C LEU A 16 -4.40 5.97 -5.65
N ILE A 17 -4.97 5.50 -4.55
CA ILE A 17 -4.58 5.89 -3.20
C ILE A 17 -3.78 4.74 -2.58
N VAL A 18 -2.54 5.01 -2.20
CA VAL A 18 -1.68 4.01 -1.54
C VAL A 18 -1.36 4.50 -0.13
N ILE A 19 -1.78 3.72 0.88
CA ILE A 19 -1.59 4.03 2.29
C ILE A 19 -0.63 3.01 2.90
N ASP A 20 0.58 3.46 3.21
CA ASP A 20 1.56 2.66 3.93
C ASP A 20 1.32 2.71 5.43
N GLU A 21 1.65 1.63 6.13
CA GLU A 21 1.39 1.45 7.56
C GLU A 21 -0.07 1.74 7.97
N ALA A 22 -1.04 1.30 7.17
CA ALA A 22 -2.46 1.65 7.33
C ALA A 22 -3.05 1.39 8.74
N TYR A 23 -2.44 0.50 9.53
CA TYR A 23 -2.81 0.24 10.92
C TYR A 23 -2.54 1.41 11.88
N ARG A 24 -1.72 2.40 11.50
CA ARG A 24 -1.44 3.59 12.31
C ARG A 24 -2.60 4.56 12.26
N ASP A 25 -3.13 4.77 11.07
CA ASP A 25 -4.20 5.72 10.80
C ASP A 25 -5.58 5.07 11.00
N TYR A 26 -5.69 3.75 10.76
CA TYR A 26 -6.95 2.98 10.84
C TYR A 26 -6.84 1.77 11.79
N ASN A 27 -6.43 2.02 13.03
CA ASN A 27 -6.21 0.99 14.03
C ASN A 27 -7.52 0.45 14.64
N SER A 28 -7.69 -0.88 14.64
CA SER A 28 -8.85 -1.57 15.25
C SER A 28 -9.02 -1.34 16.76
N ARG A 29 -8.01 -0.85 17.48
CA ARG A 29 -8.06 -0.57 18.92
C ARG A 29 -8.38 0.87 19.28
N SER A 30 -8.27 1.81 18.35
CA SER A 30 -8.57 3.24 18.55
C SER A 30 -10.05 3.58 18.33
N PHE A 31 -10.89 2.54 18.38
CA PHE A 31 -12.28 2.41 17.95
C PHE A 31 -13.26 3.31 18.73
N LYS A 32 -13.16 4.63 18.56
CA LYS A 32 -14.25 5.54 18.91
C LYS A 32 -14.61 6.57 17.84
N ASN A 33 -13.75 6.80 16.83
CA ASN A 33 -13.93 7.92 15.91
C ASN A 33 -13.71 7.54 14.45
N PHE A 34 -14.15 6.36 13.97
CA PHE A 34 -14.34 6.25 12.53
C PHE A 34 -15.55 7.13 12.20
N SER A 35 -15.30 8.24 11.53
CA SER A 35 -16.36 9.16 11.16
C SER A 35 -17.30 8.48 10.16
N SER A 36 -18.57 8.90 10.15
CA SER A 36 -19.52 8.48 9.11
C SER A 36 -18.98 8.71 7.70
N ASP A 37 -18.16 9.74 7.54
CA ASP A 37 -17.59 10.15 6.26
C ASP A 37 -16.49 9.18 5.81
N GLU A 38 -15.63 8.70 6.71
CA GLU A 38 -14.64 7.67 6.39
C GLU A 38 -15.30 6.36 6.01
N HIS A 39 -16.37 5.95 6.70
CA HIS A 39 -17.15 4.78 6.30
C HIS A 39 -17.74 4.95 4.90
N THR A 40 -18.30 6.12 4.61
CA THR A 40 -18.88 6.42 3.30
C THR A 40 -17.81 6.38 2.22
N PHE A 41 -16.64 6.98 2.46
CA PHE A 41 -15.54 7.02 1.52
C PHE A 41 -15.05 5.63 1.10
N PHE A 42 -14.80 4.74 2.06
CA PHE A 42 -14.40 3.36 1.74
C PHE A 42 -15.54 2.56 1.09
N ALA A 43 -16.81 2.92 1.34
CA ALA A 43 -17.98 2.26 0.75
C ALA A 43 -18.25 2.69 -0.69
N THR A 44 -17.98 3.95 -0.99
CA THR A 44 -18.28 4.56 -2.29
C THR A 44 -17.07 4.65 -3.21
N ASN A 45 -15.95 4.01 -2.84
CA ASN A 45 -14.72 4.03 -3.64
C ASN A 45 -14.95 3.62 -5.11
N GLY A 46 -15.77 2.60 -5.36
CA GLY A 46 -16.10 2.11 -6.70
C GLY A 46 -16.95 3.09 -7.51
N HIS A 47 -17.79 3.92 -6.88
CA HIS A 47 -18.56 4.96 -7.58
C HIS A 47 -17.68 6.12 -8.05
N ASN A 48 -16.60 6.39 -7.31
CA ASN A 48 -15.66 7.46 -7.62
C ASN A 48 -14.46 6.99 -8.45
N ASN A 49 -14.49 5.73 -8.93
CA ASN A 49 -13.39 5.09 -9.64
C ASN A 49 -12.05 5.22 -8.88
N LEU A 50 -12.10 4.94 -7.57
CA LEU A 50 -10.95 5.00 -6.68
C LEU A 50 -10.42 3.60 -6.41
N ASP A 51 -9.15 3.40 -6.71
CA ASP A 51 -8.40 2.22 -6.30
C ASP A 51 -7.65 2.53 -5.00
N ILE A 52 -7.94 1.79 -3.94
CA ILE A 52 -7.31 2.00 -2.63
C ILE A 52 -6.47 0.78 -2.26
N VAL A 53 -5.17 1.01 -2.06
CA VAL A 53 -4.20 -0.01 -1.65
C VAL A 53 -3.73 0.29 -0.24
N LEU A 54 -4.11 -0.59 0.68
CA LEU A 54 -3.71 -0.51 2.09
C LEU A 54 -2.57 -1.49 2.37
N ILE A 55 -1.43 -0.98 2.85
CA ILE A 55 -0.26 -1.79 3.17
C ILE A 55 -0.15 -1.89 4.69
N ALA A 56 -0.22 -3.12 5.21
CA ALA A 56 -0.09 -3.38 6.65
C ALA A 56 0.71 -4.67 6.91
N GLN A 57 1.51 -4.67 7.98
CA GLN A 57 2.27 -5.86 8.39
C GLN A 57 1.37 -6.96 8.95
N ASN A 58 0.27 -6.58 9.61
CA ASN A 58 -0.72 -7.50 10.13
C ASN A 58 -2.12 -6.96 9.80
N PRO A 59 -2.87 -7.60 8.89
CA PRO A 59 -4.20 -7.15 8.49
C PRO A 59 -5.18 -7.09 9.67
N ALA A 60 -5.05 -7.97 10.67
CA ALA A 60 -5.92 -7.95 11.86
C ALA A 60 -5.78 -6.69 12.73
N ARG A 61 -4.76 -5.85 12.48
CA ARG A 61 -4.61 -4.53 13.14
C ARG A 61 -5.36 -3.42 12.41
N VAL A 62 -5.78 -3.66 11.17
CA VAL A 62 -6.65 -2.77 10.41
C VAL A 62 -8.09 -2.98 10.85
N ASP A 63 -8.87 -1.91 10.84
CA ASP A 63 -10.28 -1.93 11.22
C ASP A 63 -11.08 -3.05 10.52
N VAL A 64 -12.04 -3.64 11.26
CA VAL A 64 -12.89 -4.73 10.76
C VAL A 64 -13.70 -4.27 9.55
N VAL A 65 -14.24 -3.06 9.56
CA VAL A 65 -15.12 -2.59 8.49
C VAL A 65 -14.34 -2.40 7.19
N ILE A 66 -13.13 -1.83 7.26
CA ILE A 66 -12.24 -1.74 6.10
C ILE A 66 -11.91 -3.14 5.56
N ARG A 67 -11.64 -4.12 6.44
CA ARG A 67 -11.37 -5.50 6.04
C ARG A 67 -12.57 -6.15 5.36
N GLU A 68 -13.77 -5.98 5.89
CA GLU A 68 -15.00 -6.51 5.29
C GLU A 68 -15.27 -5.96 3.89
N MET A 69 -14.85 -4.71 3.64
CA MET A 69 -15.02 -4.03 2.36
C MET A 69 -13.86 -4.28 1.38
N THR A 70 -12.78 -4.91 1.84
CA THR A 70 -11.61 -5.20 1.01
C THR A 70 -11.93 -6.30 0.00
N ASN A 71 -11.85 -5.99 -1.30
CA ASN A 71 -12.16 -6.93 -2.37
C ASN A 71 -11.08 -8.01 -2.58
N ILE A 72 -9.80 -7.64 -2.42
CA ILE A 72 -8.67 -8.53 -2.71
C ILE A 72 -7.59 -8.31 -1.67
N TYR A 73 -7.06 -9.41 -1.14
CA TYR A 73 -5.94 -9.42 -0.21
C TYR A 73 -4.67 -9.89 -0.90
N PHE A 74 -3.61 -9.08 -0.85
CA PHE A 74 -2.30 -9.48 -1.35
C PHE A 74 -1.33 -9.77 -0.19
N PHE A 75 -0.83 -11.00 -0.14
CA PHE A 75 0.25 -11.39 0.75
C PHE A 75 1.57 -11.43 -0.02
N VAL A 76 2.53 -10.62 0.41
CA VAL A 76 3.85 -10.53 -0.21
C VAL A 76 4.90 -11.19 0.67
N ARG A 77 5.59 -12.19 0.13
CA ARG A 77 6.71 -12.88 0.79
C ARG A 77 8.02 -12.60 0.07
N LYS A 78 8.98 -12.04 0.79
CA LYS A 78 10.36 -11.86 0.32
C LYS A 78 11.06 -13.21 0.14
N LEU A 79 11.70 -13.40 -1.01
CA LEU A 79 12.67 -14.46 -1.27
C LEU A 79 14.07 -13.86 -1.32
N SER A 80 14.90 -14.26 -0.36
CA SER A 80 16.30 -13.83 -0.23
C SER A 80 17.17 -15.05 0.04
N LEU A 81 18.35 -15.10 -0.58
CA LEU A 81 19.36 -16.11 -0.26
C LEU A 81 20.21 -15.64 0.93
N PRO A 82 20.73 -16.58 1.74
CA PRO A 82 21.78 -16.24 2.70
C PRO A 82 22.96 -15.58 1.96
N PHE A 83 23.58 -14.58 2.60
CA PHE A 83 24.71 -13.80 2.07
C PHE A 83 24.40 -12.80 0.94
N VAL A 84 23.19 -12.76 0.41
CA VAL A 84 22.77 -11.72 -0.54
C VAL A 84 22.09 -10.59 0.21
N SER A 85 22.64 -9.38 0.13
CA SER A 85 22.10 -8.19 0.81
C SER A 85 20.73 -7.76 0.24
N ARG A 86 20.42 -8.04 -1.02
CA ARG A 86 19.17 -7.64 -1.65
C ARG A 86 18.16 -8.79 -1.77
N PRO A 87 16.84 -8.52 -1.75
CA PRO A 87 15.84 -9.47 -2.20
C PRO A 87 16.15 -9.95 -3.62
N LEU A 88 15.88 -11.22 -3.91
CA LEU A 88 15.96 -11.76 -5.27
C LEU A 88 14.63 -11.66 -5.99
N ALA A 89 13.56 -11.98 -5.26
CA ALA A 89 12.21 -11.96 -5.77
C ALA A 89 11.22 -11.80 -4.61
N PHE A 90 9.99 -11.52 -4.98
CA PHE A 90 8.84 -11.50 -4.10
C PHE A 90 7.81 -12.47 -4.64
N ARG A 91 7.35 -13.39 -3.79
CA ARG A 91 6.16 -14.17 -4.10
C ARG A 91 4.95 -13.37 -3.64
N VAL A 92 4.04 -13.10 -4.55
CA VAL A 92 2.79 -12.38 -4.30
C VAL A 92 1.65 -13.37 -4.43
N LEU A 93 0.87 -13.54 -3.37
CA LEU A 93 -0.33 -14.37 -3.35
C LEU A 93 -1.54 -13.46 -3.20
N GLY A 94 -2.49 -13.55 -4.12
CA GLY A 94 -3.77 -12.83 -4.04
C GLY A 94 -4.89 -13.74 -3.57
N PHE A 95 -5.71 -13.27 -2.64
CA PHE A 95 -6.85 -13.98 -2.06
C PHE A 95 -8.10 -13.12 -2.14
N LEU A 96 -9.27 -13.76 -2.24
CA LEU A 96 -10.56 -13.06 -2.32
C LEU A 96 -11.23 -12.87 -0.96
N ASP A 97 -10.71 -13.51 0.09
CA ASP A 97 -11.26 -13.44 1.43
C ASP A 97 -10.16 -13.53 2.49
N GLU A 98 -10.45 -13.01 3.69
CA GLU A 98 -9.52 -12.96 4.80
C GLU A 98 -9.15 -14.35 5.34
N VAL A 99 -10.07 -15.31 5.32
CA VAL A 99 -9.86 -16.66 5.87
C VAL A 99 -8.82 -17.41 5.03
N SER A 100 -8.97 -17.37 3.72
CA SER A 100 -8.00 -17.92 2.76
C SER A 100 -6.65 -17.21 2.88
N MET A 101 -6.64 -15.88 3.02
CA MET A 101 -5.40 -15.12 3.23
C MET A 101 -4.69 -15.49 4.54
N ALA A 102 -5.44 -15.73 5.62
CA ALA A 102 -4.88 -16.12 6.91
C ALA A 102 -4.15 -17.48 6.85
N SER A 103 -4.60 -18.40 5.99
CA SER A 103 -3.90 -19.67 5.74
C SER A 103 -2.51 -19.47 5.13
N ARG A 104 -2.35 -18.41 4.32
CA ARG A 104 -1.18 -18.13 3.48
C ARG A 104 -0.79 -19.30 2.57
N ASP A 105 -1.71 -20.22 2.30
CA ASP A 105 -1.49 -21.39 1.45
C ASP A 105 -1.63 -20.97 -0.03
N PRO A 106 -0.59 -21.12 -0.86
CA PRO A 106 -0.68 -20.87 -2.29
C PRO A 106 -1.81 -21.63 -3.00
N LYS A 107 -2.28 -22.77 -2.46
CA LYS A 107 -3.39 -23.54 -3.05
C LYS A 107 -4.75 -22.85 -2.90
N MET A 108 -4.89 -22.00 -1.89
CA MET A 108 -6.09 -21.21 -1.65
C MET A 108 -6.00 -19.83 -2.31
N ALA A 109 -4.86 -19.49 -2.93
CA ALA A 109 -4.67 -18.23 -3.60
C ALA A 109 -5.39 -18.23 -4.94
N TYR A 110 -6.15 -17.15 -5.20
CA TYR A 110 -6.75 -16.87 -6.50
C TYR A 110 -5.67 -16.59 -7.55
N THR A 111 -4.60 -15.90 -7.15
CA THR A 111 -3.43 -15.66 -8.01
C THR A 111 -2.13 -15.88 -7.23
N SER A 112 -1.10 -16.35 -7.92
CA SER A 112 0.23 -16.54 -7.38
C SER A 112 1.27 -16.12 -8.40
N GLU A 113 1.99 -15.04 -8.10
CA GLU A 113 3.01 -14.49 -8.97
C GLU A 113 4.38 -14.45 -8.31
N LEU A 114 5.41 -14.56 -9.12
CA LEU A 114 6.80 -14.37 -8.70
C LEU A 114 7.35 -13.13 -9.39
N VAL A 115 7.55 -12.07 -8.60
CA VAL A 115 8.06 -10.79 -9.09
C VAL A 115 9.55 -10.72 -8.78
N LEU A 116 10.39 -10.70 -9.81
CA LEU A 116 11.82 -10.52 -9.64
C LEU A 116 12.14 -9.14 -9.09
N PHE A 117 13.11 -9.06 -8.17
CA PHE A 117 13.59 -7.78 -7.66
C PHE A 117 14.24 -6.99 -8.79
N ARG A 118 13.77 -5.76 -9.01
CA ARG A 118 14.27 -4.86 -10.05
C ARG A 118 14.91 -3.64 -9.40
N LYS A 119 16.21 -3.41 -9.68
CA LYS A 119 16.99 -2.32 -9.08
C LYS A 119 16.36 -0.95 -9.32
N TYR A 120 15.85 -0.69 -10.52
CA TYR A 120 15.24 0.61 -10.85
C TYR A 120 13.98 0.90 -10.00
N VAL A 121 13.21 -0.11 -9.62
CA VAL A 121 12.04 0.06 -8.73
C VAL A 121 12.50 0.47 -7.34
N ALA A 122 13.55 -0.18 -6.84
CA ALA A 122 14.14 0.16 -5.54
C ALA A 122 14.80 1.56 -5.53
N GLN A 123 15.27 2.05 -6.67
CA GLN A 123 15.81 3.41 -6.82
C GLN A 123 14.73 4.48 -6.94
N ALA A 124 13.51 4.10 -7.34
CA ALA A 124 12.37 5.03 -7.39
C ALA A 124 11.82 5.39 -6.00
N TYR A 125 12.28 4.72 -4.94
CA TYR A 125 11.88 4.96 -3.56
C TYR A 125 13.13 5.21 -2.71
N ASP A 126 13.19 6.34 -1.99
CA ASP A 126 14.31 6.65 -1.08
C ASP A 126 14.24 5.73 0.15
N THR A 127 14.73 4.50 -0.01
CA THR A 127 14.90 3.58 1.10
C THR A 127 16.30 3.77 1.66
N HIS A 128 16.40 3.98 2.99
CA HIS A 128 17.69 4.02 3.70
C HIS A 128 18.62 2.84 3.37
N TYR A 129 18.04 1.71 2.93
CA TYR A 129 18.76 0.51 2.53
C TYR A 129 19.49 0.64 1.19
N PHE A 130 18.84 1.21 0.17
CA PHE A 130 19.43 1.33 -1.17
C PHE A 130 20.15 2.67 -1.40
N ARG A 131 20.08 3.60 -0.44
CA ARG A 131 20.75 4.91 -0.48
C ARG A 131 22.27 4.86 -0.72
N LYS A 132 22.92 3.77 -0.31
CA LYS A 132 24.37 3.58 -0.47
C LYS A 132 24.76 3.23 -1.92
N ASP A 133 23.84 2.62 -2.66
CA ASP A 133 24.04 2.12 -4.03
C ASP A 133 23.17 2.86 -5.06
N SER A 134 22.38 3.85 -4.62
CA SER A 134 21.57 4.71 -5.45
C SER A 134 22.46 5.81 -6.04
N GLN A 135 22.37 6.00 -7.35
CA GLN A 135 22.90 7.21 -7.95
C GLN A 135 22.08 8.39 -7.42
N GLU A 136 22.76 9.49 -7.11
CA GLU A 136 22.08 10.73 -6.76
C GLU A 136 21.12 11.09 -7.89
N TYR A 137 19.86 11.39 -7.54
CA TYR A 137 18.87 11.76 -8.54
C TYR A 137 19.30 13.10 -9.17
N ILE A 138 19.59 13.09 -10.47
CA ILE A 138 19.92 14.29 -11.24
C ILE A 138 18.67 14.68 -12.03
N GLY A 139 17.87 15.59 -11.47
CA GLY A 139 16.66 16.09 -12.11
C GLY A 139 15.88 17.02 -11.18
N THR A 140 14.83 17.65 -11.71
CA THR A 140 13.90 18.45 -10.91
C THR A 140 12.78 17.54 -10.42
N THR A 141 12.64 17.41 -9.11
CA THR A 141 11.54 16.66 -8.49
C THR A 141 10.21 17.34 -8.78
N TRP A 142 9.11 16.57 -8.70
CA TRP A 142 7.76 17.12 -8.82
C TRP A 142 7.48 18.22 -7.79
N LYS A 143 8.03 18.09 -6.58
CA LYS A 143 7.90 19.11 -5.53
C LYS A 143 8.57 20.42 -5.95
N GLU A 144 9.84 20.37 -6.35
CA GLU A 144 10.59 21.55 -6.80
C GLU A 144 9.91 22.22 -8.01
N ARG A 145 9.34 21.42 -8.91
CA ARG A 145 8.59 21.94 -10.07
C ARG A 145 7.28 22.63 -9.67
N ILE A 146 6.60 22.17 -8.62
CA ILE A 146 5.38 22.81 -8.11
C ILE A 146 5.76 24.12 -7.39
N GLU A 147 6.79 24.08 -6.54
CA GLU A 147 7.31 25.25 -5.82
C GLU A 147 7.85 26.33 -6.78
N SER A 148 8.43 25.93 -7.91
CA SER A 148 8.89 26.87 -8.95
C SER A 148 7.75 27.51 -9.76
N ASN A 149 6.56 26.90 -9.78
CA ASN A 149 5.39 27.45 -10.49
C ASN A 149 4.48 28.28 -9.58
N LEU A 150 4.75 28.30 -8.27
CA LEU A 150 4.04 29.11 -7.27
C LEU A 150 4.77 30.44 -6.96
N ASN A 151 5.99 30.62 -7.48
CA ASN A 151 6.76 31.86 -7.44
C ASN A 151 6.78 32.52 -8.83
#